data_AF-A0A811RVH1-F1
#
_entry.id   AF-A0A811RVH1-F1
#
_cell.length_a   1.000
_cell.length_b   1.000
_cell.length_c   1.000
_cell.angle_alpha   90.00
_cell.angle_beta   90.00
_cell.angle_gamma   90.00
#
_symmetry.space_group_name_H-M   'P 1'
#
loop_
_entity.id
_entity.type
_entity.pdbx_description
1 polymer ?
#
loop_
_entity_poly.entity_id
_entity_poly.type
_entity_poly.pdbx_seq_one_letter_code
_entity_poly.pdbx_strand_id
1 'polypeptide(L)'
;MAGDAGGGGVDWESLVEATSGAIGSLVSTTVLYPLDTCKTKFQAELQTQQGAQKYRNLSDVFWEAIRKRQFLSLYQGLNTKNIQSFVSSFFYFYGYSYFKRLYLEKSGAKSIGTTANLLVAAAAGACTVIVTQPLDTAASRMQTSAFGKSKGLRETLSEGTWMEAFDGLGISIILTCNPSIQYTVFDQLKQRIIQRQRRKNAGSAEDNSRVALSAFSAFLLGAVSKSIATVLTYPLIRCKVMIQAADPDEDDDNESERPSKSRAPKTMLGALHAIWTKEGIPGFFKGLNAQILKTVLSSALLLMIKEKISKFTWVSLLAMRRYLFVSQKRIKSVTV
;
A
#
# COMPACT_ATOMS: atom_id res chain seq x y z
N MET A 1 -0.09 -14.28 45.67
CA MET A 1 0.23 -15.66 45.24
C MET A 1 0.34 -15.61 43.72
N ALA A 2 1.49 -15.22 43.17
CA ALA A 2 2.67 -16.06 42.96
C ALA A 2 2.33 -17.29 42.08
N GLY A 3 2.82 -17.27 40.85
CA GLY A 3 2.65 -18.34 39.88
C GLY A 3 2.97 -17.88 38.46
N ASP A 4 4.16 -17.30 38.27
CA ASP A 4 4.81 -17.27 36.97
C ASP A 4 4.94 -18.72 36.47
N ALA A 5 4.34 -19.00 35.33
CA ALA A 5 4.57 -20.21 34.56
C ALA A 5 4.83 -19.77 33.13
N GLY A 6 6.10 -19.47 32.86
CA GLY A 6 6.64 -19.37 31.52
C GLY A 6 6.27 -20.62 30.71
N GLY A 7 5.39 -20.42 29.74
CA GLY A 7 5.14 -21.36 28.66
C GLY A 7 5.04 -20.53 27.39
N GLY A 8 5.87 -20.82 26.40
CA GLY A 8 5.81 -20.26 25.05
C GLY A 8 4.53 -20.70 24.32
N GLY A 9 3.37 -20.33 24.85
CA GLY A 9 2.08 -20.50 24.21
C GLY A 9 1.89 -19.39 23.18
N VAL A 10 1.59 -19.78 21.95
CA VAL A 10 1.25 -18.85 20.87
C VAL A 10 0.09 -17.97 21.33
N ASP A 11 0.29 -16.65 21.34
CA ASP A 11 -0.77 -15.68 21.60
C ASP A 11 -1.79 -15.76 20.46
N TRP A 12 -2.90 -16.44 20.75
CA TRP A 12 -3.95 -16.72 19.77
C TRP A 12 -4.67 -15.45 19.33
N GLU A 13 -4.69 -14.41 20.17
CA GLU A 13 -5.26 -13.11 19.81
C GLU A 13 -4.38 -12.41 18.78
N SER A 14 -3.07 -12.36 19.05
CA SER A 14 -2.08 -11.81 18.11
C SER A 14 -2.07 -12.58 16.78
N LEU A 15 -2.17 -13.90 16.81
CA LEU A 15 -2.21 -14.72 15.59
C LEU A 15 -3.48 -14.44 14.76
N VAL A 16 -4.63 -14.34 15.41
CA VAL A 16 -5.91 -14.03 14.75
C VAL A 16 -5.90 -12.62 14.18
N GLU A 17 -5.33 -11.65 14.91
CA GLU A 17 -5.19 -10.29 14.41
C GLU A 17 -4.23 -10.22 13.21
N ALA A 18 -3.08 -10.90 13.27
CA ALA A 18 -2.12 -10.95 12.18
C ALA A 18 -2.68 -11.65 10.93
N THR A 19 -3.32 -12.80 11.10
CA THR A 19 -3.88 -13.59 9.99
C THR A 19 -5.09 -12.90 9.36
N SER A 20 -5.99 -12.33 10.16
CA SER A 20 -7.13 -11.55 9.65
C SER A 20 -6.69 -10.29 8.91
N GLY A 21 -5.67 -9.60 9.42
CA GLY A 21 -5.04 -8.47 8.75
C GLY A 21 -4.39 -8.85 7.43
N ALA A 22 -3.63 -9.94 7.39
CA ALA A 22 -2.97 -10.43 6.18
C ALA A 22 -3.97 -10.87 5.10
N ILE A 23 -4.96 -11.69 5.47
CA ILE A 23 -6.02 -12.14 4.55
C ILE A 23 -6.84 -10.95 4.05
N GLY A 24 -7.22 -10.04 4.95
CA GLY A 24 -7.95 -8.82 4.59
C GLY A 24 -7.17 -7.94 3.63
N SER A 25 -5.86 -7.80 3.83
CA SER A 25 -4.99 -7.04 2.93
C SER A 25 -4.85 -7.70 1.56
N LEU A 26 -4.68 -9.02 1.50
CA LEU A 26 -4.57 -9.78 0.25
C LEU A 26 -5.88 -9.71 -0.56
N VAL A 27 -7.01 -10.00 0.07
CA VAL A 27 -8.33 -9.95 -0.60
C VAL A 27 -8.64 -8.52 -1.05
N SER A 28 -8.39 -7.51 -0.21
CA SER A 28 -8.57 -6.11 -0.59
C SER A 28 -7.70 -5.74 -1.78
N THR A 29 -6.44 -6.17 -1.80
CA THR A 29 -5.51 -5.91 -2.90
C THR A 29 -5.99 -6.56 -4.19
N THR A 30 -6.38 -7.85 -4.15
CA THR A 30 -6.88 -8.57 -5.31
C THR A 30 -8.16 -7.94 -5.87
N VAL A 31 -9.16 -7.66 -5.03
CA VAL A 31 -10.43 -7.06 -5.47
C VAL A 31 -10.23 -5.68 -6.10
N LEU A 32 -9.30 -4.88 -5.56
CA LEU A 32 -9.02 -3.53 -6.03
C LEU A 32 -7.89 -3.46 -7.07
N TYR A 33 -7.27 -4.58 -7.43
CA TYR A 33 -6.16 -4.62 -8.37
C TYR A 33 -6.55 -4.12 -9.77
N PRO A 34 -7.75 -4.40 -10.30
CA PRO A 34 -8.18 -3.82 -11.58
C PRO A 34 -8.20 -2.29 -11.57
N LEU A 35 -8.61 -1.68 -10.46
CA LEU A 35 -8.59 -0.22 -10.29
C LEU A 35 -7.16 0.32 -10.27
N ASP A 36 -6.23 -0.41 -9.65
CA ASP A 36 -4.80 -0.12 -9.68
C ASP A 36 -4.25 -0.13 -11.10
N THR A 37 -4.49 -1.19 -11.86
CA THR A 37 -3.99 -1.31 -13.23
C THR A 37 -4.56 -0.22 -14.13
N CYS A 38 -5.87 0.06 -14.05
CA CYS A 38 -6.48 1.17 -14.77
C CYS A 38 -5.81 2.50 -14.43
N LYS A 39 -5.56 2.74 -13.13
CA LYS A 39 -4.94 3.98 -12.66
C LYS A 39 -3.50 4.09 -13.18
N THR A 40 -2.69 3.05 -13.02
CA THR A 40 -1.28 3.05 -13.43
C THR A 40 -1.17 3.28 -14.93
N LYS A 41 -1.99 2.59 -15.75
CA LYS A 41 -2.06 2.82 -17.20
C LYS A 41 -2.48 4.24 -17.56
N PHE A 42 -3.53 4.76 -16.93
CA PHE A 42 -4.00 6.13 -17.16
C PHE A 42 -2.97 7.18 -16.75
N GLN A 43 -2.17 6.91 -15.71
CA GLN A 43 -1.10 7.81 -15.24
C GLN A 43 0.13 7.81 -16.14
N ALA A 44 0.47 6.64 -16.69
CA ALA A 44 1.59 6.46 -17.61
C ALA A 44 1.35 7.17 -18.95
N GLU A 45 0.08 7.27 -19.38
CA GLU A 45 -0.30 7.97 -20.60
C GLU A 45 -0.01 9.48 -20.48
N LEU A 46 0.73 10.00 -21.46
CA LEU A 46 0.95 11.43 -21.65
C LEU A 46 0.17 11.93 -22.86
N GLN A 47 -0.44 13.11 -22.73
CA GLN A 47 -1.03 13.78 -23.88
C GLN A 47 0.04 14.04 -24.96
N THR A 48 -0.22 13.58 -26.19
CA THR A 48 0.71 13.74 -27.31
C THR A 48 0.65 15.18 -27.86
N GLN A 49 1.68 15.61 -28.59
CA GLN A 49 1.74 16.96 -29.19
C GLN A 49 0.60 17.23 -30.19
N GLN A 50 0.01 16.19 -30.78
CA GLN A 50 -1.17 16.29 -31.65
C GLN A 50 -2.50 16.42 -30.87
N GLY A 51 -2.44 16.56 -29.54
CA GLY A 51 -3.62 16.66 -28.68
C GLY A 51 -4.40 15.34 -28.51
N ALA A 52 -3.99 14.27 -29.19
CA ALA A 52 -4.62 12.96 -29.08
C ALA A 52 -4.27 12.33 -27.72
N GLN A 53 -5.32 12.01 -26.96
CA GLN A 53 -5.25 11.28 -25.69
C GLN A 53 -5.91 9.92 -25.91
N LYS A 54 -5.20 8.81 -25.65
CA LYS A 54 -5.76 7.46 -25.81
C LYS A 54 -6.93 7.19 -24.85
N TYR A 55 -6.85 7.72 -23.63
CA TYR A 55 -7.86 7.55 -22.58
C TYR A 55 -8.31 8.90 -22.06
N ARG A 56 -9.58 9.27 -22.20
CA ARG A 56 -10.12 10.52 -21.61
C ARG A 56 -10.36 10.33 -20.11
N ASN A 57 -10.85 9.15 -19.76
CA ASN A 57 -11.21 8.77 -18.40
C ASN A 57 -10.56 7.44 -18.02
N LEU A 58 -10.45 7.21 -16.71
CA LEU A 58 -10.04 5.93 -16.15
C LEU A 58 -10.93 4.76 -16.61
N SER A 59 -12.23 5.03 -16.77
CA SER A 59 -13.21 4.06 -17.27
C SER A 59 -12.89 3.56 -18.67
N ASP A 60 -12.21 4.36 -19.48
CA ASP A 60 -11.89 4.00 -20.86
C ASP A 60 -10.87 2.85 -20.88
N VAL A 61 -9.93 2.84 -19.93
CA VAL A 61 -8.97 1.74 -19.74
C VAL A 61 -9.68 0.44 -19.36
N PHE A 62 -10.65 0.53 -18.45
CA PHE A 62 -11.47 -0.61 -18.04
C PHE A 62 -12.33 -1.15 -19.19
N TRP A 63 -12.98 -0.25 -19.92
CA TRP A 63 -13.80 -0.61 -21.08
C TRP A 63 -12.97 -1.18 -22.23
N GLU A 64 -11.73 -0.70 -22.45
CA GLU A 64 -10.83 -1.31 -23.42
C GLU A 64 -10.52 -2.77 -23.04
N ALA A 65 -10.23 -3.05 -21.76
CA ALA A 65 -9.97 -4.41 -21.30
C ALA A 65 -11.17 -5.35 -21.56
N ILE A 66 -12.39 -4.86 -21.34
CA ILE A 66 -13.62 -5.61 -21.62
C ILE A 66 -13.82 -5.81 -23.12
N ARG A 67 -13.71 -4.74 -23.92
CA ARG A 67 -13.91 -4.78 -25.39
C ARG A 67 -12.90 -5.71 -26.08
N LYS A 68 -11.64 -5.72 -25.62
CA LYS A 68 -10.60 -6.64 -26.11
C LYS A 68 -10.74 -8.07 -25.58
N ARG A 69 -11.74 -8.36 -24.74
CA ARG A 69 -11.92 -9.66 -24.03
C ARG A 69 -10.71 -10.06 -23.19
N GLN A 70 -10.00 -9.07 -22.65
CA GLN A 70 -8.76 -9.25 -21.91
C GLN A 70 -8.88 -8.74 -20.47
N PHE A 71 -10.01 -9.03 -19.83
CA PHE A 71 -10.28 -8.66 -18.45
C PHE A 71 -9.21 -9.17 -17.48
N LEU A 72 -8.72 -10.41 -17.66
CA LEU A 72 -7.64 -10.97 -16.85
C LEU A 72 -6.34 -10.17 -16.94
N SER A 73 -6.13 -9.42 -18.03
CA SER A 73 -4.96 -8.57 -18.17
C SER A 73 -4.96 -7.36 -17.23
N LEU A 74 -6.10 -7.05 -16.59
CA LEU A 74 -6.14 -6.11 -15.47
C LEU A 74 -5.37 -6.61 -14.24
N TYR A 75 -5.00 -7.89 -14.20
CA TYR A 75 -4.20 -8.52 -13.13
C TYR A 75 -2.71 -8.69 -13.47
N GLN A 76 -2.26 -8.15 -14.60
CA GLN A 76 -0.85 -8.18 -14.99
C GLN A 76 0.03 -7.53 -13.91
N GLY A 77 1.10 -8.24 -13.53
CA GLY A 77 2.00 -7.80 -12.46
C GLY A 77 1.53 -8.09 -11.02
N LEU A 78 0.35 -8.66 -10.77
CA LEU A 78 -0.15 -8.90 -9.41
C LEU A 78 0.82 -9.76 -8.59
N ASN A 79 1.29 -10.87 -9.17
CA ASN A 79 2.23 -11.78 -8.51
C ASN A 79 3.56 -11.07 -8.20
N THR A 80 4.09 -10.29 -9.14
CA THR A 80 5.29 -9.48 -8.94
C THR A 80 5.10 -8.48 -7.80
N LYS A 81 3.94 -7.80 -7.76
CA LYS A 81 3.61 -6.84 -6.70
C LYS A 81 3.49 -7.51 -5.33
N ASN A 82 2.93 -8.71 -5.26
CA ASN A 82 2.88 -9.49 -4.02
C ASN A 82 4.28 -9.91 -3.55
N ILE A 83 5.14 -10.38 -4.46
CA ILE A 83 6.55 -10.70 -4.14
C ILE A 83 7.28 -9.45 -3.65
N GLN A 84 7.13 -8.33 -4.37
CA GLN A 84 7.70 -7.04 -3.99
C GLN A 84 7.25 -6.63 -2.57
N SER A 85 5.96 -6.73 -2.28
CA SER A 85 5.40 -6.39 -0.96
C SER A 85 5.95 -7.28 0.16
N PHE A 86 6.08 -8.58 -0.10
CA PHE A 86 6.68 -9.52 0.84
C PHE A 86 8.15 -9.18 1.14
N VAL A 87 8.96 -9.02 0.10
CA VAL A 87 10.38 -8.63 0.23
C VAL A 87 10.50 -7.28 0.93
N SER A 88 9.67 -6.30 0.55
CA SER A 88 9.63 -4.97 1.16
C SER A 88 9.37 -5.06 2.66
N SER A 89 8.38 -5.86 3.06
CA SER A 89 8.02 -6.03 4.47
C SER A 89 9.19 -6.64 5.26
N PHE A 90 9.81 -7.70 4.74
CA PHE A 90 10.95 -8.33 5.38
C PHE A 90 12.11 -7.35 5.61
N PHE A 91 12.59 -6.68 4.55
CA PHE A 91 13.71 -5.75 4.65
C PHE A 91 13.38 -4.53 5.51
N TYR A 92 12.14 -4.04 5.48
CA TYR A 92 11.71 -2.93 6.32
C TYR A 92 11.73 -3.30 7.80
N PHE A 93 11.08 -4.40 8.19
CA PHE A 93 11.02 -4.79 9.61
C PHE A 93 12.38 -5.22 10.14
N TYR A 94 13.18 -5.91 9.33
CA TYR A 94 14.56 -6.26 9.67
C TYR A 94 15.42 -5.00 9.85
N GLY A 95 15.44 -4.10 8.86
CA GLY A 95 16.20 -2.86 8.89
C GLY A 95 15.78 -1.95 10.05
N TYR A 96 14.47 -1.80 10.28
CA TYR A 96 13.94 -1.04 11.42
C TYR A 96 14.42 -1.62 12.75
N SER A 97 14.30 -2.94 12.93
CA SER A 97 14.75 -3.62 14.16
C SER A 97 16.25 -3.48 14.37
N TYR A 98 17.03 -3.63 13.31
CA TYR A 98 18.49 -3.48 13.33
C TYR A 98 18.92 -2.06 13.71
N PHE A 99 18.42 -1.04 13.00
CA PHE A 99 18.75 0.36 13.27
C PHE A 99 18.24 0.83 14.63
N LYS A 100 17.07 0.36 15.07
CA LYS A 100 16.55 0.63 16.42
C LYS A 100 17.47 0.06 17.49
N ARG A 101 17.92 -1.20 17.34
CA ARG A 101 18.85 -1.83 18.29
C ARG A 101 20.18 -1.05 18.34
N LEU A 102 20.75 -0.74 17.18
CA LEU A 102 22.00 0.02 17.08
C LEU A 102 21.90 1.41 17.72
N TYR A 103 20.76 2.09 17.56
CA TYR A 103 20.50 3.37 18.23
C TYR A 103 20.46 3.22 19.75
N LEU A 104 19.72 2.24 20.28
CA LEU A 104 19.58 2.02 21.73
C LEU A 104 20.93 1.66 22.37
N GLU A 105 21.72 0.81 21.72
CA GLU A 105 23.07 0.43 22.16
C GLU A 105 24.02 1.64 22.20
N LYS A 106 24.03 2.49 21.16
CA LYS A 106 24.92 3.66 21.11
C LYS A 106 24.49 4.81 22.02
N SER A 107 23.19 5.03 22.18
CA SER A 107 22.66 6.14 22.98
C SER A 107 22.56 5.81 24.47
N GLY A 108 22.59 4.51 24.85
CA GLY A 108 22.32 4.05 26.21
C GLY A 108 20.87 4.31 26.66
N ALA A 109 19.98 4.72 25.75
CA ALA A 109 18.60 5.04 26.07
C ALA A 109 17.76 3.77 26.27
N LYS A 110 16.85 3.79 27.25
CA LYS A 110 15.91 2.68 27.50
C LYS A 110 14.76 2.59 26.48
N SER A 111 14.49 3.68 25.76
CA SER A 111 13.43 3.76 24.76
C SER A 111 13.77 4.76 23.66
N ILE A 112 13.14 4.61 22.51
CA ILE A 112 13.35 5.48 21.35
C ILE A 112 12.34 6.64 21.39
N GLY A 113 12.83 7.87 21.36
CA GLY A 113 11.97 9.06 21.23
C GLY A 113 11.36 9.16 19.83
N THR A 114 10.28 9.93 19.69
CA THR A 114 9.51 10.04 18.42
C THR A 114 10.40 10.47 17.24
N THR A 115 11.24 11.48 17.42
CA THR A 115 12.15 11.98 16.36
C THR A 115 13.17 10.91 15.94
N ALA A 116 13.81 10.26 16.90
CA ALA A 116 14.75 9.17 16.62
C ALA A 116 14.06 7.99 15.94
N ASN A 117 12.84 7.65 16.35
CA ASN A 117 12.05 6.58 15.75
C ASN A 117 11.69 6.89 14.28
N LEU A 118 11.35 8.14 13.98
CA LEU A 118 11.09 8.59 12.61
C LEU A 118 12.34 8.49 11.73
N LEU A 119 13.52 8.89 12.25
CA LEU A 119 14.78 8.77 11.52
C LEU A 119 15.16 7.31 11.26
N VAL A 120 15.02 6.45 12.26
CA VAL A 120 15.27 5.00 12.15
C VAL A 120 14.31 4.36 11.13
N ALA A 121 13.02 4.71 11.18
CA ALA A 121 12.03 4.23 10.22
C ALA A 121 12.31 4.74 8.80
N ALA A 122 12.74 5.99 8.64
CA ALA A 122 13.12 6.55 7.34
C ALA A 122 14.36 5.86 6.76
N ALA A 123 15.40 5.61 7.56
CA ALA A 123 16.58 4.88 7.14
C ALA A 123 16.23 3.45 6.71
N ALA A 124 15.41 2.74 7.49
CA ALA A 124 14.91 1.41 7.13
C ALA A 124 14.12 1.44 5.80
N GLY A 125 13.22 2.41 5.65
CA GLY A 125 12.44 2.61 4.42
C GLY A 125 13.31 2.86 3.19
N ALA A 126 14.36 3.69 3.32
CA ALA A 126 15.29 3.96 2.23
C ALA A 126 16.06 2.70 1.80
N CYS A 127 16.57 1.90 2.75
CA CYS A 127 17.23 0.62 2.46
C CYS A 127 16.28 -0.35 1.74
N THR A 128 15.04 -0.46 2.23
CA THR A 128 14.02 -1.31 1.62
C THR A 128 13.71 -0.89 0.18
N VAL A 129 13.60 0.41 -0.08
CA VAL A 129 13.34 0.93 -1.42
C VAL A 129 14.48 0.56 -2.37
N ILE A 130 15.74 0.71 -1.95
CA ILE A 130 16.90 0.34 -2.77
C ILE A 130 16.84 -1.14 -3.17
N VAL A 131 16.52 -2.03 -2.22
CA VAL A 131 16.44 -3.48 -2.49
C VAL A 131 15.25 -3.83 -3.39
N THR A 132 14.12 -3.16 -3.22
CA THR A 132 12.86 -3.55 -3.87
C THR A 132 12.58 -2.80 -5.18
N GLN A 133 13.36 -1.78 -5.51
CA GLN A 133 13.17 -0.95 -6.70
C GLN A 133 13.07 -1.77 -8.01
N PRO A 134 13.92 -2.78 -8.29
CA PRO A 134 13.80 -3.59 -9.50
C PRO A 134 12.44 -4.29 -9.65
N LEU A 135 11.89 -4.81 -8.53
CA LEU A 135 10.60 -5.49 -8.54
C LEU A 135 9.44 -4.49 -8.73
N ASP A 136 9.57 -3.30 -8.15
CA ASP A 136 8.57 -2.24 -8.28
C ASP A 136 8.53 -1.66 -9.71
N THR A 137 9.70 -1.48 -10.33
CA THR A 137 9.82 -1.12 -11.75
C THR A 137 9.23 -2.20 -12.65
N ALA A 138 9.59 -3.47 -12.44
CA ALA A 138 9.03 -4.59 -13.21
C ALA A 138 7.50 -4.69 -13.07
N ALA A 139 6.97 -4.57 -11.85
CA ALA A 139 5.53 -4.58 -11.60
C ALA A 139 4.81 -3.42 -12.31
N SER A 140 5.44 -2.24 -12.37
CA SER A 140 4.89 -1.07 -13.06
C SER A 140 4.90 -1.26 -14.58
N ARG A 141 6.01 -1.75 -15.16
CA ARG A 141 6.09 -2.10 -16.58
C ARG A 141 5.00 -3.09 -16.98
N MET A 142 4.86 -4.19 -16.24
CA MET A 142 3.80 -5.19 -16.44
C MET A 142 2.38 -4.60 -16.32
N GLN A 143 2.14 -3.67 -15.38
CA GLN A 143 0.84 -3.00 -15.27
C GLN A 143 0.56 -2.07 -16.45
N THR A 144 1.60 -1.43 -17.00
CA THR A 144 1.46 -0.46 -18.10
C THR A 144 1.48 -1.08 -19.49
N SER A 145 2.12 -2.24 -19.68
CA SER A 145 2.21 -2.99 -20.96
C SER A 145 0.85 -3.25 -21.60
N ALA A 146 0.75 -3.37 -22.91
CA ALA A 146 -0.53 -3.61 -23.57
C ALA A 146 -1.29 -4.81 -22.97
N PHE A 147 -2.63 -4.73 -22.93
CA PHE A 147 -3.43 -5.86 -22.46
C PHE A 147 -3.06 -7.11 -23.26
N GLY A 148 -2.86 -8.23 -22.56
CA GLY A 148 -2.47 -9.52 -23.14
C GLY A 148 -1.01 -9.69 -23.49
N LYS A 149 -0.22 -8.61 -23.48
CA LYS A 149 1.20 -8.61 -23.85
C LYS A 149 2.17 -8.51 -22.68
N SER A 150 1.68 -8.48 -21.43
CA SER A 150 2.57 -8.45 -20.26
C SER A 150 3.43 -9.70 -20.22
N LYS A 151 4.73 -9.46 -20.21
CA LYS A 151 5.76 -10.48 -20.05
C LYS A 151 5.82 -10.99 -18.62
N GLY A 152 6.51 -12.11 -18.41
CA GLY A 152 6.71 -12.68 -17.08
C GLY A 152 7.69 -11.85 -16.23
N LEU A 153 7.73 -12.09 -14.92
CA LEU A 153 8.66 -11.39 -14.01
C LEU A 153 10.13 -11.56 -14.43
N ARG A 154 10.55 -12.79 -14.76
CA ARG A 154 11.94 -13.07 -15.15
C ARG A 154 12.31 -12.33 -16.43
N GLU A 155 11.43 -12.37 -17.41
CA GLU A 155 11.59 -11.72 -18.70
C GLU A 155 11.67 -10.20 -18.54
N THR A 156 10.72 -9.61 -17.80
CA THR A 156 10.70 -8.17 -17.50
C THR A 156 11.95 -7.70 -16.74
N LEU A 157 12.54 -8.55 -15.89
CA LEU A 157 13.78 -8.22 -15.16
C LEU A 157 15.04 -8.41 -16.01
N SER A 158 15.02 -9.32 -16.99
CA SER A 158 16.11 -9.48 -17.95
C SER A 158 16.09 -8.44 -19.07
N GLU A 159 15.01 -7.67 -19.16
CA GLU A 159 14.83 -6.62 -20.17
C GLU A 159 15.53 -5.33 -19.80
N GLY A 160 16.27 -4.81 -20.77
CA GLY A 160 16.98 -3.55 -20.66
C GLY A 160 18.25 -3.64 -19.83
N THR A 161 18.74 -2.48 -19.39
CA THR A 161 19.98 -2.38 -18.61
C THR A 161 19.68 -2.47 -17.12
N TRP A 162 20.62 -2.99 -16.33
CA TRP A 162 20.53 -2.99 -14.85
C TRP A 162 20.16 -1.63 -14.25
N MET A 163 20.60 -0.51 -14.85
CA MET A 163 20.23 0.83 -14.40
C MET A 163 18.73 1.13 -14.58
N GLU A 164 18.11 0.62 -15.63
CA GLU A 164 16.69 0.86 -15.92
C GLU A 164 15.78 0.13 -14.93
N ALA A 165 16.25 -0.97 -14.32
CA ALA A 165 15.54 -1.61 -13.21
C ALA A 165 15.41 -0.67 -11.99
N PHE A 166 16.31 0.29 -11.84
CA PHE A 166 16.29 1.31 -10.78
C PHE A 166 15.61 2.62 -11.20
N ASP A 167 14.94 2.65 -12.35
CA ASP A 167 14.18 3.82 -12.81
C ASP A 167 13.16 4.25 -11.74
N GLY A 168 13.18 5.53 -11.39
CA GLY A 168 12.33 6.11 -10.36
C GLY A 168 12.84 5.97 -8.92
N LEU A 169 14.03 5.39 -8.68
CA LEU A 169 14.61 5.22 -7.33
C LEU A 169 14.62 6.51 -6.52
N GLY A 170 15.12 7.61 -7.11
CA GLY A 170 15.18 8.90 -6.42
C GLY A 170 13.81 9.39 -5.97
N ILE A 171 12.77 9.16 -6.78
CA ILE A 171 11.39 9.48 -6.43
C ILE A 171 10.87 8.55 -5.35
N SER A 172 11.13 7.24 -5.46
CA SER A 172 10.74 6.26 -4.44
C SER A 172 11.33 6.60 -3.06
N ILE A 173 12.59 7.06 -3.00
CA ILE A 173 13.24 7.49 -1.75
C ILE A 173 12.50 8.70 -1.18
N ILE A 174 12.19 9.72 -1.98
CA ILE A 174 11.41 10.87 -1.49
C ILE A 174 10.02 10.42 -1.01
N LEU A 175 9.37 9.51 -1.73
CA LEU A 175 8.05 8.98 -1.39
C LEU A 175 8.03 8.13 -0.10
N THR A 176 9.18 7.73 0.44
CA THR A 176 9.23 7.13 1.80
C THR A 176 8.76 8.08 2.89
N CYS A 177 8.67 9.39 2.63
CA CYS A 177 8.08 10.36 3.55
C CYS A 177 6.55 10.27 3.63
N ASN A 178 5.87 9.60 2.67
CA ASN A 178 4.41 9.56 2.60
C ASN A 178 3.76 9.00 3.90
N PRO A 179 4.21 7.85 4.47
CA PRO A 179 3.74 7.40 5.77
C PRO A 179 3.96 8.41 6.89
N SER A 180 5.09 9.12 6.91
CA SER A 180 5.40 10.14 7.93
C SER A 180 4.43 11.31 7.87
N ILE A 181 4.09 11.79 6.66
CA ILE A 181 3.07 12.81 6.46
C ILE A 181 1.71 12.29 6.94
N GLN A 182 1.33 11.07 6.55
CA GLN A 182 0.08 10.45 6.95
C GLN A 182 -0.04 10.35 8.47
N TYR A 183 0.97 9.82 9.17
CA TYR A 183 0.93 9.66 10.63
C TYR A 183 0.93 11.00 11.36
N THR A 184 1.67 11.99 10.85
CA THR A 184 1.67 13.35 11.42
C THR A 184 0.28 13.99 11.31
N VAL A 185 -0.34 13.92 10.14
CA VAL A 185 -1.71 14.43 9.94
C VAL A 185 -2.70 13.66 10.81
N PHE A 186 -2.58 12.34 10.89
CA PHE A 186 -3.44 11.50 11.72
C PHE A 186 -3.36 11.90 13.19
N ASP A 187 -2.14 12.06 13.72
CA ASP A 187 -1.95 12.41 15.12
C ASP A 187 -2.49 13.82 15.44
N GLN A 188 -2.21 14.81 14.58
CA GLN A 188 -2.75 16.16 14.75
C GLN A 188 -4.28 16.19 14.73
N LEU A 189 -4.92 15.47 13.79
CA LEU A 189 -6.38 15.41 13.73
C LEU A 189 -6.96 14.64 14.93
N LYS A 190 -6.32 13.54 15.34
CA LYS A 190 -6.71 12.75 16.53
C LYS A 190 -6.68 13.61 17.79
N GLN A 191 -5.58 14.32 18.01
CA GLN A 191 -5.41 15.20 19.17
C GLN A 191 -6.48 16.31 19.20
N ARG A 192 -6.77 16.94 18.05
CA ARG A 192 -7.83 17.95 17.94
C ARG A 192 -9.21 17.41 18.29
N ILE A 193 -9.54 16.18 17.86
CA ILE A 193 -10.83 15.54 18.19
C ILE A 193 -10.92 15.24 19.68
N ILE A 194 -9.89 14.62 20.27
CA ILE A 194 -9.86 14.28 21.69
C ILE A 194 -9.94 15.56 22.55
N GLN A 195 -9.23 16.63 22.17
CA GLN A 195 -9.31 17.93 22.86
C GLN A 195 -10.71 18.54 22.79
N ARG A 196 -11.39 18.46 21.63
CA ARG A 196 -12.79 18.92 21.49
C ARG A 196 -13.76 18.10 22.34
N GLN A 197 -13.60 16.77 22.38
CA GLN A 197 -14.42 15.90 23.23
C GLN A 197 -14.20 16.19 24.72
N ARG A 198 -12.94 16.37 25.14
CA ARG A 198 -12.62 16.79 26.51
C ARG A 198 -13.24 18.13 26.88
N ARG A 199 -13.18 19.13 25.98
CA ARG A 199 -13.85 20.43 26.20
C ARG A 199 -15.36 20.31 26.31
N LYS A 200 -15.98 19.42 25.53
CA LYS A 200 -17.44 19.18 25.58
C LYS A 200 -17.87 18.42 26.84
N ASN A 201 -17.03 17.52 27.33
CA ASN A 201 -17.28 16.72 28.54
C ASN A 201 -16.82 17.40 29.84
N ALA A 202 -16.11 18.54 29.76
CA ALA A 202 -15.66 19.31 30.93
C ALA A 202 -16.81 19.87 31.80
N GLY A 203 -18.07 19.74 31.36
CA GLY A 203 -19.27 20.07 32.15
C GLY A 203 -19.91 18.88 32.88
N SER A 204 -19.39 17.66 32.77
CA SER A 204 -19.93 16.46 33.41
C SER A 204 -18.82 15.76 34.20
N ALA A 205 -18.82 15.94 35.52
CA ALA A 205 -17.69 15.67 36.41
C ALA A 205 -17.37 14.19 36.70
N GLU A 206 -17.82 13.23 35.88
CA GLU A 206 -17.86 11.82 36.31
C GLU A 206 -17.18 10.79 35.40
N ASP A 207 -16.40 11.17 34.38
CA ASP A 207 -15.74 10.12 33.57
C ASP A 207 -14.32 10.45 33.13
N ASN A 208 -13.36 9.99 33.93
CA ASN A 208 -11.93 9.90 33.59
C ASN A 208 -11.62 8.65 32.75
N SER A 209 -12.61 8.09 32.04
CA SER A 209 -12.37 7.02 31.08
C SER A 209 -11.48 7.53 29.94
N ARG A 210 -10.47 6.74 29.57
CA ARG A 210 -9.60 7.01 28.43
C ARG A 210 -10.50 7.18 27.21
N VAL A 211 -10.70 8.40 26.74
CA VAL A 211 -11.48 8.69 25.53
C VAL A 211 -10.77 8.03 24.34
N ALA A 212 -11.17 6.80 24.04
CA ALA A 212 -10.71 6.04 22.92
C ALA A 212 -11.57 6.39 21.70
N LEU A 213 -10.91 6.57 20.54
CA LEU A 213 -11.64 6.74 19.29
C LEU A 213 -12.38 5.45 18.96
N SER A 214 -13.65 5.56 18.56
CA SER A 214 -14.37 4.46 17.93
C SER A 214 -13.60 3.96 16.71
N ALA A 215 -13.66 2.65 16.44
CA ALA A 215 -12.98 2.03 15.28
C ALA A 215 -13.33 2.74 13.97
N PHE A 216 -14.58 3.16 13.80
CA PHE A 216 -15.03 3.92 12.63
C PHE A 216 -14.42 5.33 12.56
N SER A 217 -14.28 6.02 13.71
CA SER A 217 -13.64 7.33 13.75
C SER A 217 -12.14 7.24 13.46
N ALA A 218 -11.45 6.25 14.03
CA ALA A 218 -10.04 5.98 13.75
C ALA A 218 -9.83 5.62 12.27
N PHE A 219 -10.73 4.83 11.69
CA PHE A 219 -10.77 4.53 10.27
C PHE A 219 -10.89 5.78 9.40
N LEU A 220 -11.91 6.60 9.63
CA LEU A 220 -12.18 7.79 8.83
C LEU A 220 -11.01 8.77 8.93
N LEU A 221 -10.46 8.92 10.13
CA LEU A 221 -9.27 9.74 10.37
C LEU A 221 -8.06 9.20 9.60
N GLY A 222 -7.86 7.89 9.60
CA GLY A 222 -6.82 7.23 8.82
C GLY A 222 -6.98 7.47 7.32
N ALA A 223 -8.20 7.32 6.80
CA ALA A 223 -8.53 7.55 5.40
C ALA A 223 -8.30 9.01 4.98
N VAL A 224 -8.77 9.98 5.77
CA VAL A 224 -8.55 11.41 5.50
C VAL A 224 -7.06 11.76 5.54
N SER A 225 -6.34 11.28 6.53
CA SER A 225 -4.89 11.52 6.67
C SER A 225 -4.11 10.93 5.50
N LYS A 226 -4.48 9.73 5.04
CA LYS A 226 -3.86 9.10 3.89
C LYS A 226 -4.19 9.82 2.59
N SER A 227 -5.40 10.34 2.43
CA SER A 227 -5.80 11.17 1.30
C SER A 227 -4.99 12.47 1.24
N ILE A 228 -4.83 13.18 2.37
CA ILE A 228 -4.02 14.41 2.44
C ILE A 228 -2.56 14.12 2.07
N ALA A 229 -1.96 13.09 2.70
CA ALA A 229 -0.59 12.68 2.38
C ALA A 229 -0.44 12.32 0.89
N THR A 230 -1.41 11.57 0.35
CA THR A 230 -1.44 11.19 -1.06
C THR A 230 -1.49 12.41 -1.97
N VAL A 231 -2.38 13.37 -1.72
CA VAL A 231 -2.51 14.60 -2.52
C VAL A 231 -1.20 15.38 -2.55
N LEU A 232 -0.55 15.56 -1.40
CA LEU A 232 0.72 16.27 -1.30
C LEU A 232 1.85 15.56 -2.07
N THR A 233 1.90 14.24 -2.02
CA THR A 233 2.92 13.45 -2.71
C THR A 233 2.54 13.05 -4.14
N TYR A 234 1.33 13.39 -4.59
CA TYR A 234 0.77 12.85 -5.82
C TYR A 234 1.55 13.21 -7.09
N PRO A 235 2.06 14.45 -7.25
CA PRO A 235 2.89 14.79 -8.42
C PRO A 235 4.08 13.85 -8.57
N LEU A 236 4.74 13.49 -7.47
CA LEU A 236 5.85 12.54 -7.45
C LEU A 236 5.39 11.11 -7.75
N ILE A 237 4.25 10.67 -7.20
CA ILE A 237 3.67 9.35 -7.53
C ILE A 237 3.42 9.24 -9.04
N ARG A 238 2.90 10.30 -9.68
CA ARG A 238 2.67 10.31 -11.12
C ARG A 238 3.98 10.26 -11.91
N CYS A 239 4.97 11.08 -11.56
CA CYS A 239 6.28 11.04 -12.21
C CYS A 239 6.92 9.65 -12.12
N LYS A 240 6.84 9.01 -10.94
CA LYS A 240 7.34 7.65 -10.73
C LYS A 240 6.70 6.67 -11.70
N VAL A 241 5.37 6.65 -11.78
CA VAL A 241 4.65 5.72 -12.69
C VAL A 241 5.00 5.97 -14.14
N MET A 242 5.20 7.22 -14.55
CA MET A 242 5.61 7.55 -15.93
C MET A 242 7.04 7.11 -16.24
N ILE A 243 7.97 7.25 -15.29
CA ILE A 243 9.37 6.81 -15.45
C ILE A 243 9.45 5.27 -15.50
N GLN A 244 8.60 4.58 -14.74
CA GLN A 244 8.58 3.12 -14.66
C GLN A 244 7.63 2.46 -15.68
N ALA A 245 6.97 3.25 -16.54
CA ALA A 245 6.07 2.71 -17.55
C ALA A 245 6.85 1.91 -18.59
N ALA A 246 6.20 0.89 -19.16
CA ALA A 246 6.69 0.20 -20.34
C ALA A 246 6.75 1.16 -21.53
N ASP A 247 7.78 1.05 -22.38
CA ASP A 247 7.83 1.83 -23.61
C ASP A 247 6.69 1.36 -24.54
N PRO A 248 5.89 2.28 -25.08
CA PRO A 248 4.74 1.93 -25.93
C PRO A 248 5.14 1.35 -27.29
N ASP A 249 6.41 1.47 -27.68
CA ASP A 249 6.94 1.14 -29.00
C ASP A 249 7.53 -0.28 -29.11
N GLU A 250 7.63 -1.05 -28.02
CA GLU A 250 8.11 -2.45 -28.08
C GLU A 250 7.06 -3.44 -28.61
N ASP A 251 5.80 -3.03 -28.73
CA ASP A 251 4.65 -3.93 -28.87
C ASP A 251 3.88 -3.81 -30.22
N ASP A 252 4.35 -3.00 -31.18
CA ASP A 252 3.73 -2.89 -32.52
C ASP A 252 4.64 -3.55 -33.56
N ASP A 253 4.25 -4.73 -34.07
CA ASP A 253 4.98 -5.48 -35.13
C ASP A 253 4.99 -4.74 -36.50
N ASN A 254 4.52 -3.50 -36.56
CA ASN A 254 4.52 -2.65 -37.74
C ASN A 254 5.58 -1.55 -37.60
N GLU A 255 6.82 -1.88 -37.99
CA GLU A 255 7.97 -0.95 -38.08
C GLU A 255 7.80 0.18 -39.11
N SER A 256 6.75 0.15 -39.93
CA SER A 256 6.55 1.14 -40.99
C SER A 256 5.54 2.22 -40.58
N GLU A 257 6.07 3.41 -40.32
CA GLU A 257 5.39 4.72 -40.33
C GLU A 257 4.55 5.13 -39.10
N ARG A 258 5.20 5.35 -37.94
CA ARG A 258 4.63 6.25 -36.93
C ARG A 258 5.64 7.30 -36.45
N PRO A 259 5.23 8.58 -36.31
CA PRO A 259 6.11 9.65 -35.86
C PRO A 259 6.52 9.37 -34.42
N SER A 260 7.81 9.57 -34.11
CA SER A 260 8.44 9.26 -32.82
C SER A 260 7.58 9.72 -31.63
N LYS A 261 6.84 8.81 -31.01
CA LYS A 261 6.10 9.13 -29.78
C LYS A 261 7.06 8.99 -28.60
N SER A 262 6.89 9.88 -27.63
CA SER A 262 7.93 10.19 -26.66
C SER A 262 8.30 9.00 -25.80
N ARG A 263 9.55 8.54 -25.91
CA ARG A 263 10.22 7.68 -24.93
C ARG A 263 9.88 8.14 -23.52
N ALA A 264 9.59 7.19 -22.63
CA ALA A 264 9.29 7.50 -21.24
C ALA A 264 10.37 8.44 -20.65
N PRO A 265 9.98 9.51 -19.93
CA PRO A 265 10.96 10.40 -19.32
C PRO A 265 11.82 9.59 -18.34
N LYS A 266 13.14 9.65 -18.47
CA LYS A 266 14.06 8.87 -17.61
C LYS A 266 14.42 9.58 -16.29
N THR A 267 14.13 10.88 -16.17
CA THR A 267 14.51 11.68 -15.00
C THR A 267 13.29 12.32 -14.34
N MET A 268 13.36 12.55 -13.03
CA MET A 268 12.31 13.22 -12.27
C MET A 268 12.00 14.61 -12.85
N LEU A 269 13.03 15.41 -13.13
CA LEU A 269 12.86 16.75 -13.71
C LEU A 269 12.29 16.68 -15.13
N GLY A 270 12.72 15.71 -15.93
CA GLY A 270 12.17 15.46 -17.26
C GLY A 270 10.69 15.07 -17.21
N ALA A 271 10.29 14.23 -16.25
CA ALA A 271 8.89 13.85 -16.06
C ALA A 271 8.04 15.04 -15.58
N LEU A 272 8.53 15.83 -14.62
CA LEU A 272 7.86 17.05 -14.15
C LEU A 272 7.67 18.06 -15.29
N HIS A 273 8.74 18.31 -16.04
CA HIS A 273 8.71 19.22 -17.18
C HIS A 273 7.75 18.73 -18.27
N ALA A 274 7.82 17.44 -18.63
CA ALA A 274 6.93 16.85 -19.63
C ALA A 274 5.45 16.99 -19.25
N ILE A 275 5.09 16.72 -17.98
CA ILE A 275 3.72 16.92 -17.49
C ILE A 275 3.33 18.39 -17.60
N TRP A 276 4.20 19.30 -17.11
CA TRP A 276 3.93 20.73 -17.13
C TRP A 276 3.69 21.25 -18.54
N THR A 277 4.53 20.87 -19.51
CA THR A 277 4.43 21.35 -20.89
C THR A 277 3.27 20.73 -21.66
N LYS A 278 2.95 19.45 -21.42
CA LYS A 278 1.95 18.72 -22.22
C LYS A 278 0.54 18.81 -21.63
N GLU A 279 0.41 18.96 -20.32
CA GLU A 279 -0.88 18.86 -19.62
C GLU A 279 -1.13 19.97 -18.58
N GLY A 280 -0.11 20.78 -18.29
CA GLY A 280 -0.19 21.82 -17.27
C GLY A 280 -0.36 21.28 -15.84
N ILE A 281 -0.78 22.18 -14.94
CA ILE A 281 -0.95 21.90 -13.50
C ILE A 281 -1.99 20.79 -13.24
N PRO A 282 -3.17 20.74 -13.89
CA PRO A 282 -4.14 19.67 -13.66
C PRO A 282 -3.60 18.30 -14.06
N GLY A 283 -2.64 18.25 -14.99
CA GLY A 283 -1.95 17.04 -15.40
C GLY A 283 -1.39 16.28 -14.19
N PHE A 284 -0.70 16.94 -13.27
CA PHE A 284 -0.06 16.26 -12.13
C PHE A 284 -1.03 15.42 -11.29
N PHE A 285 -2.32 15.75 -11.31
CA PHE A 285 -3.36 15.09 -10.53
C PHE A 285 -4.25 14.12 -11.33
N LYS A 286 -3.88 13.80 -12.58
CA LYS A 286 -4.57 12.78 -13.38
C LYS A 286 -4.55 11.42 -12.68
N GLY A 287 -5.74 10.89 -12.41
CA GLY A 287 -5.94 9.62 -11.72
C GLY A 287 -6.02 9.72 -10.20
N LEU A 288 -5.98 10.93 -9.62
CA LEU A 288 -5.98 11.12 -8.16
C LEU A 288 -7.26 10.55 -7.54
N ASN A 289 -8.40 10.77 -8.19
CA ASN A 289 -9.69 10.25 -7.76
C ASN A 289 -9.67 8.72 -7.62
N ALA A 290 -9.01 8.02 -8.55
CA ALA A 290 -8.85 6.57 -8.48
C ALA A 290 -8.01 6.14 -7.28
N GLN A 291 -6.93 6.87 -6.99
CA GLN A 291 -6.06 6.59 -5.85
C GLN A 291 -6.76 6.81 -4.50
N ILE A 292 -7.52 7.90 -4.38
CA ILE A 292 -8.31 8.19 -3.19
C ILE A 292 -9.40 7.14 -3.01
N LEU A 293 -10.15 6.84 -4.06
CA LEU A 293 -11.19 5.82 -4.05
C LEU A 293 -10.62 4.46 -3.64
N LYS A 294 -9.53 4.02 -4.28
CA LYS A 294 -8.83 2.78 -3.94
C LYS A 294 -8.38 2.77 -2.48
N THR A 295 -7.87 3.89 -1.98
CA THR A 295 -7.41 4.01 -0.59
C THR A 295 -8.55 3.84 0.41
N VAL A 296 -9.67 4.52 0.17
CA VAL A 296 -10.85 4.46 1.04
C VAL A 296 -11.48 3.07 0.98
N LEU A 297 -11.68 2.52 -0.22
CA LEU A 297 -12.24 1.18 -0.42
C LEU A 297 -11.35 0.10 0.19
N SER A 298 -10.03 0.21 0.02
CA SER A 298 -9.10 -0.78 0.57
C SER A 298 -9.16 -0.81 2.09
N SER A 299 -9.19 0.38 2.70
CA SER A 299 -9.31 0.50 4.15
C SER A 299 -10.68 -0.05 4.63
N ALA A 300 -11.77 0.21 3.90
CA ALA A 300 -13.11 -0.27 4.26
C ALA A 300 -13.21 -1.79 4.14
N LEU A 301 -12.68 -2.37 3.06
CA LEU A 301 -12.62 -3.82 2.86
C LEU A 301 -11.77 -4.50 3.92
N LEU A 302 -10.61 -3.92 4.27
CA LEU A 302 -9.76 -4.43 5.34
C LEU A 302 -10.52 -4.52 6.67
N LEU A 303 -11.25 -3.47 7.05
CA LEU A 303 -12.05 -3.48 8.27
C LEU A 303 -13.21 -4.48 8.22
N MET A 304 -13.95 -4.51 7.10
CA MET A 304 -15.05 -5.46 6.92
C MET A 304 -14.55 -6.91 7.04
N ILE A 305 -13.41 -7.22 6.42
CA ILE A 305 -12.82 -8.55 6.46
C ILE A 305 -12.29 -8.86 7.86
N LYS A 306 -11.60 -7.91 8.51
CA LYS A 306 -11.14 -8.06 9.89
C LYS A 306 -12.32 -8.36 10.83
N GLU A 307 -13.41 -7.61 10.75
CA GLU A 307 -14.61 -7.85 11.56
C GLU A 307 -15.24 -9.22 11.32
N LYS A 308 -15.33 -9.66 10.05
CA LYS A 308 -15.89 -10.97 9.70
C LYS A 308 -15.00 -12.11 10.20
N ILE A 309 -13.69 -11.99 10.05
CA ILE A 309 -12.73 -12.99 10.52
C ILE A 309 -12.72 -13.03 12.04
N SER A 310 -12.61 -11.90 12.74
CA SER A 310 -12.64 -11.88 14.21
C SER A 310 -13.93 -12.49 14.78
N LYS A 311 -15.10 -12.18 14.18
CA LYS A 311 -16.37 -12.81 14.58
C LYS A 311 -16.35 -14.33 14.34
N PHE A 312 -15.89 -14.77 13.17
CA PHE A 312 -15.78 -16.19 12.86
C PHE A 312 -14.85 -16.91 13.84
N THR A 313 -13.65 -16.36 14.10
CA THR A 313 -12.70 -16.92 15.07
C THR A 313 -13.31 -17.01 16.46
N TRP A 314 -14.02 -15.97 16.93
CA TRP A 314 -14.63 -15.99 18.25
C TRP A 314 -15.70 -17.07 18.37
N VAL A 315 -16.54 -17.23 17.35
CA VAL A 315 -17.54 -18.30 17.28
C VAL A 315 -16.87 -19.68 17.24
N SER A 316 -15.82 -19.85 16.45
CA SER A 316 -15.03 -21.09 16.39
C SER A 316 -14.35 -21.42 17.73
N LEU A 317 -13.80 -20.43 18.43
CA LEU A 317 -13.21 -20.59 19.76
C LEU A 317 -14.26 -21.02 20.79
N LEU A 318 -15.43 -20.40 20.78
CA LEU A 318 -16.54 -20.77 21.68
C LEU A 318 -17.07 -22.18 21.37
N ALA A 319 -17.17 -22.55 20.09
CA ALA A 319 -17.56 -23.89 19.66
C ALA A 319 -16.53 -24.94 20.10
N MET A 320 -15.23 -24.66 19.92
CA MET A 320 -14.14 -25.54 20.33
C MET A 320 -14.05 -25.69 21.85
N ARG A 321 -14.23 -24.59 22.60
CA ARG A 321 -14.32 -24.62 24.07
C ARG A 321 -15.49 -25.50 24.51
N ARG A 322 -16.68 -25.33 23.93
CA ARG A 322 -17.84 -26.19 24.23
C ARG A 322 -17.54 -27.67 23.91
N TYR A 323 -16.91 -27.97 22.78
CA TYR A 323 -16.53 -29.34 22.41
C TYR A 323 -15.52 -29.95 23.39
N LEU A 324 -14.49 -29.21 23.80
CA LEU A 324 -13.50 -29.66 24.78
C LEU A 324 -14.12 -29.89 26.16
N PHE A 325 -15.01 -29.00 26.63
CA PHE A 325 -15.72 -29.20 27.90
C PHE A 325 -16.71 -30.38 27.85
N VAL A 326 -17.37 -30.63 26.70
CA VAL A 326 -18.21 -31.81 26.49
C VAL A 326 -17.37 -33.09 26.49
N SER A 327 -16.19 -33.07 25.85
CA SER A 327 -15.26 -34.19 25.82
C SER A 327 -14.70 -34.51 27.22
N GLN A 328 -14.32 -33.50 28.01
CA GLN A 328 -13.90 -33.68 29.40
C GLN A 328 -15.00 -34.25 30.30
N LYS A 329 -16.27 -33.84 30.11
CA LYS A 329 -17.40 -34.43 30.83
C LYS A 329 -17.63 -35.90 30.44
N ARG A 330 -17.45 -36.24 29.16
CA ARG A 330 -17.56 -37.62 28.66
C ARG A 330 -16.49 -38.56 29.21
N ILE A 331 -15.27 -38.07 29.39
CA ILE A 331 -14.17 -38.86 29.98
C ILE A 331 -14.47 -39.12 31.47
N LYS A 332 -14.96 -38.13 32.22
CA LYS A 332 -15.34 -38.32 33.64
C LYS A 332 -16.53 -39.25 33.86
N SER A 333 -17.45 -39.40 32.90
CA SER A 333 -18.60 -40.31 33.01
C SER A 333 -18.28 -41.76 32.64
N VAL A 334 -17.10 -42.06 32.09
CA VAL A 334 -16.67 -43.42 31.71
C VAL A 334 -15.72 -44.02 32.75
N THR A 335 -15.24 -43.23 33.71
CA THR A 335 -14.31 -43.66 34.77
C THR A 335 -14.98 -43.79 36.15
N VAL A 336 -16.31 -43.92 36.21
CA VAL A 336 -17.07 -44.17 37.44
C VAL A 336 -17.79 -45.51 37.33
#